data_AF-A0A962QAY4-F1
#
_entry.id   AF-A0A962QAY4-F1
#
_cell.length_a   1.000
_cell.length_b   1.000
_cell.length_c   1.000
_cell.angle_alpha   90.00
_cell.angle_beta   90.00
_cell.angle_gamma   90.00
#
_symmetry.space_group_name_H-M   'P 1'
#
loop_
_entity.id
_entity.type
_entity.pdbx_description
1 polymer ?
#
loop_
_entity_poly.entity_id
_entity_poly.type
_entity_poly.pdbx_seq_one_letter_code
_entity_poly.pdbx_strand_id
1 'polypeptide(L)'
;MKKVKKRVKKELGPPNFKRLEKIYGIKEDEYNKLLKSQKNVCYICQRNPREFTTKKYRHNLCVDHDHNTGEIRGLLCKHCNSMISRWLHDDIDKIKRVLRYFTRKNPEVSYHKISKDDNE
;
A
#
# COMPACT_ATOMS: atom_id res chain seq x y z
N MET A 1 13.93 -14.02 33.74
CA MET A 1 13.85 -12.90 32.75
C MET A 1 13.80 -13.50 31.34
N LYS A 2 12.65 -13.42 30.65
CA LYS A 2 12.52 -13.96 29.28
C LYS A 2 13.35 -13.09 28.33
N LYS A 3 14.39 -13.67 27.72
CA LYS A 3 15.23 -12.98 26.72
C LYS A 3 14.36 -12.59 25.52
N VAL A 4 13.99 -11.31 25.43
CA VAL A 4 13.31 -10.75 24.24
C VAL A 4 14.32 -10.80 23.10
N LYS A 5 14.19 -11.81 22.21
CA LYS A 5 15.02 -11.92 21.00
C LYS A 5 14.77 -10.68 20.14
N LYS A 6 15.69 -9.71 20.13
CA LYS A 6 15.65 -8.55 19.24
C LYS A 6 15.45 -9.04 17.80
N ARG A 7 14.33 -8.66 17.20
CA ARG A 7 13.94 -9.04 15.83
C ARG A 7 14.86 -8.29 14.87
N VAL A 8 15.96 -8.91 14.44
CA VAL A 8 16.87 -8.32 13.45
C VAL A 8 16.08 -8.08 12.16
N LYS A 9 15.82 -6.81 11.83
CA LYS A 9 15.15 -6.39 10.59
C LYS A 9 16.11 -6.70 9.43
N LYS A 10 15.98 -7.87 8.81
CA LYS A 10 16.77 -8.24 7.62
C LYS A 10 16.50 -7.23 6.51
N GLU A 11 17.53 -6.79 5.81
CA GLU A 11 17.39 -5.83 4.71
C GLU A 11 16.47 -6.39 3.61
N LEU A 12 15.63 -5.50 3.07
CA LEU A 12 14.84 -5.75 1.88
C LEU A 12 15.81 -5.94 0.72
N GLY A 13 15.77 -7.11 0.08
CA GLY A 13 16.47 -7.32 -1.17
C GLY A 13 15.82 -6.50 -2.29
N PRO A 14 16.56 -6.20 -3.37
CA PRO A 14 16.06 -5.38 -4.46
C PRO A 14 14.84 -6.03 -5.15
N PRO A 15 13.95 -5.24 -5.75
CA PRO A 15 12.96 -5.73 -6.70
C PRO A 15 13.61 -6.48 -7.86
N ASN A 16 12.82 -7.32 -8.55
CA ASN A 16 13.27 -7.92 -9.80
C ASN A 16 13.14 -6.89 -10.94
N PHE A 17 14.17 -6.06 -11.10
CA PHE A 17 14.15 -4.95 -12.07
C PHE A 17 14.01 -5.43 -13.52
N LYS A 18 14.60 -6.57 -13.91
CA LYS A 18 14.41 -7.15 -15.25
C LYS A 18 12.93 -7.40 -15.57
N ARG A 19 12.16 -7.87 -14.57
CA ARG A 19 10.72 -8.06 -14.73
C ARG A 19 9.97 -6.73 -14.77
N LEU A 20 10.35 -5.77 -13.92
CA LEU A 20 9.69 -4.46 -13.88
C LEU A 20 9.88 -3.68 -15.18
N GLU A 21 11.09 -3.69 -15.73
CA GLU A 21 11.40 -3.07 -17.02
C GLU A 21 10.60 -3.74 -18.15
N LYS A 22 10.51 -5.07 -18.16
CA LYS A 22 9.73 -5.80 -19.17
C LYS A 22 8.22 -5.49 -19.13
N ILE A 23 7.64 -5.33 -17.93
CA ILE A 23 6.18 -5.19 -17.77
C ILE A 23 5.76 -3.72 -17.82
N TYR A 24 6.54 -2.83 -17.21
CA TYR A 24 6.18 -1.43 -16.97
C TYR A 24 7.13 -0.43 -17.65
N GLY A 25 8.22 -0.89 -18.29
CA GLY A 25 9.23 -0.01 -18.88
C GLY A 25 10.10 0.76 -17.87
N ILE A 26 9.90 0.55 -16.56
CA ILE A 26 10.62 1.30 -15.52
C ILE A 26 11.98 0.70 -15.21
N LYS A 27 13.03 1.53 -15.29
CA LYS A 27 14.40 1.16 -14.93
C LYS A 27 14.63 1.25 -13.42
N GLU A 28 15.72 0.65 -12.95
CA GLU A 28 16.09 0.67 -11.53
C GLU A 28 16.28 2.09 -10.99
N ASP A 29 16.93 2.98 -11.74
CA ASP A 29 17.17 4.35 -11.31
C ASP A 29 15.86 5.16 -11.22
N GLU A 30 14.93 4.96 -12.15
CA GLU A 30 13.60 5.56 -12.14
C GLU A 30 12.76 5.06 -10.97
N TYR A 31 12.75 3.75 -10.72
CA TYR A 31 12.09 3.17 -9.54
C TYR A 31 12.66 3.75 -8.25
N ASN A 32 13.98 3.85 -8.13
CA ASN A 32 14.63 4.39 -6.93
C ASN A 32 14.37 5.90 -6.76
N LYS A 33 14.33 6.68 -7.85
CA LYS A 33 13.92 8.10 -7.82
C LYS A 33 12.48 8.24 -7.31
N LEU A 34 11.56 7.42 -7.83
CA LEU A 34 10.15 7.41 -7.41
C LEU A 34 9.99 6.94 -5.95
N LEU A 35 10.75 5.93 -5.53
CA LEU A 35 10.77 5.48 -4.14
C LEU A 35 11.24 6.59 -3.19
N LYS A 36 12.27 7.33 -3.59
CA LYS A 36 12.83 8.45 -2.82
C LYS A 36 11.85 9.63 -2.77
N SER A 37 11.19 9.97 -3.88
CA SER A 37 10.18 11.05 -3.89
C SER A 37 8.99 10.71 -2.98
N GLN A 38 8.64 9.43 -2.86
CA GLN A 38 7.66 8.93 -1.90
C GLN A 38 8.23 8.68 -0.48
N LYS A 39 9.43 9.17 -0.16
CA LYS A 39 10.05 9.00 1.17
C LYS A 39 10.15 7.54 1.64
N ASN A 40 10.35 6.61 0.71
CA ASN A 40 10.45 5.17 0.96
C ASN A 40 9.19 4.54 1.62
N VAL A 41 8.00 5.09 1.37
CA VAL A 41 6.73 4.55 1.87
C VAL A 41 5.73 4.29 0.75
N CYS A 42 4.73 3.45 1.04
CA CYS A 42 3.56 3.30 0.19
C CYS A 42 2.82 4.64 0.09
N TYR A 43 2.49 5.08 -1.13
CA TYR A 43 1.83 6.37 -1.33
C TYR A 43 0.46 6.49 -0.63
N ILE A 44 -0.27 5.38 -0.48
CA ILE A 44 -1.62 5.41 0.09
C ILE A 44 -1.60 5.30 1.61
N CYS A 45 -1.03 4.22 2.15
CA CYS A 45 -1.06 3.98 3.59
C CYS A 45 0.10 4.62 4.35
N GLN A 46 1.07 5.23 3.65
CA GLN A 46 2.22 5.94 4.23
C GLN A 46 3.13 5.08 5.13
N ARG A 47 3.01 3.75 5.02
CA ARG A 47 3.79 2.79 5.81
C ARG A 47 5.01 2.30 5.05
N ASN A 48 6.06 2.02 5.80
CA ASN A 48 7.33 1.52 5.27
C ASN A 48 7.19 0.04 4.83
N PRO A 49 7.79 -0.38 3.71
CA PRO A 49 7.71 -1.76 3.23
C PRO A 49 8.24 -2.79 4.25
N ARG A 50 9.16 -2.37 5.14
CA ARG A 50 9.68 -3.19 6.23
C ARG A 50 8.61 -3.57 7.26
N GLU A 51 7.53 -2.81 7.37
CA GLU A 51 6.42 -3.12 8.27
C GLU A 51 5.55 -4.27 7.78
N PHE A 52 5.49 -4.48 6.47
CA PHE A 52 4.77 -5.59 5.85
C PHE A 52 5.67 -6.82 5.65
N THR A 53 6.97 -6.66 5.82
CA THR A 53 7.97 -7.70 5.57
C THR A 53 8.00 -8.73 6.68
N THR A 54 7.89 -10.00 6.30
CA THR A 54 8.02 -11.14 7.22
C THR A 54 9.34 -11.87 6.99
N LYS A 55 9.67 -12.82 7.88
CA LYS A 55 10.85 -13.69 7.68
C LYS A 55 10.79 -14.48 6.37
N LYS A 56 9.58 -14.79 5.90
CA LYS A 56 9.32 -15.64 4.73
C LYS A 56 9.13 -14.82 3.45
N TYR A 57 8.64 -13.59 3.55
CA TYR A 57 8.29 -12.76 2.41
C TYR A 57 8.81 -11.34 2.55
N ARG A 58 9.64 -10.93 1.58
CA ARG A 58 10.06 -9.55 1.39
C ARG A 58 9.00 -8.83 0.56
N HIS A 59 8.51 -7.71 1.07
CA HIS A 59 7.48 -6.93 0.41
C HIS A 59 8.09 -5.61 -0.07
N ASN A 60 8.65 -5.61 -1.27
CA ASN A 60 8.95 -4.37 -1.98
C ASN A 60 7.63 -3.69 -2.40
N LEU A 61 7.66 -2.38 -2.64
CA LEU A 61 6.50 -1.69 -3.17
C LEU A 61 6.29 -2.09 -4.63
N CYS A 62 5.04 -2.35 -4.98
CA CYS A 62 4.58 -2.63 -6.33
C CYS A 62 4.50 -1.33 -7.13
N VAL A 63 4.76 -1.42 -8.43
CA VAL A 63 4.53 -0.31 -9.38
C VAL A 63 3.04 -0.26 -9.70
N ASP A 64 2.41 0.86 -9.40
CA ASP A 64 1.01 1.17 -9.74
C ASP A 64 0.98 2.00 -11.03
N HIS A 65 0.02 1.70 -11.90
CA HIS A 65 -0.11 2.34 -13.20
C HIS A 65 -1.59 2.49 -13.56
N ASP A 66 -1.87 3.46 -14.42
CA ASP A 66 -3.18 3.60 -15.03
C ASP A 66 -3.42 2.47 -16.04
N HIS A 67 -4.52 1.74 -15.89
CA HIS A 67 -4.84 0.60 -16.77
C HIS A 67 -5.30 1.01 -18.18
N ASN A 68 -5.62 2.29 -18.43
CA ASN A 68 -6.01 2.82 -19.74
C ASN A 68 -4.83 3.45 -20.47
N THR A 69 -4.00 4.25 -19.77
CA THR A 69 -2.88 4.98 -20.39
C THR A 69 -1.54 4.28 -20.24
N GLY A 70 -1.41 3.37 -19.28
CA GLY A 70 -0.14 2.72 -18.93
C GLY A 70 0.80 3.63 -18.12
N GLU A 71 0.39 4.87 -17.81
CA GLU A 71 1.21 5.81 -17.06
C GLU A 71 1.44 5.33 -15.63
N ILE A 72 2.70 5.35 -15.19
CA ILE A 72 3.08 4.98 -13.82
C ILE A 72 2.61 6.07 -12.86
N ARG A 73 1.78 5.70 -11.88
CA ARG A 73 1.23 6.60 -10.88
C ARG A 73 2.12 6.69 -9.64
N GLY A 74 2.70 5.55 -9.22
CA GLY A 74 3.47 5.51 -7.97
C GLY A 74 3.84 4.10 -7.52
N LEU A 75 4.33 4.02 -6.29
CA LEU A 75 4.68 2.78 -5.62
C LEU A 75 3.75 2.50 -4.43
N LEU A 76 3.14 1.31 -4.41
CA LEU A 76 2.15 0.90 -3.42
C LEU A 76 2.55 -0.39 -2.71
N CYS A 77 2.15 -0.57 -1.46
CA CYS A 77 2.29 -1.89 -0.83
C CYS A 77 1.28 -2.86 -1.46
N LYS A 78 1.55 -4.17 -1.37
CA LYS A 78 0.69 -5.22 -1.96
C LYS A 78 -0.79 -5.08 -1.57
N HIS A 79 -1.07 -4.67 -0.32
CA HIS A 79 -2.44 -4.50 0.16
C HIS A 79 -3.14 -3.33 -0.52
N CYS A 80 -2.50 -2.15 -0.56
CA CYS A 80 -3.05 -0.96 -1.22
C CYS A 80 -3.19 -1.17 -2.72
N ASN A 81 -2.19 -1.76 -3.38
CA ASN A 81 -2.25 -2.08 -4.81
C ASN A 81 -3.42 -3.03 -5.10
N SER A 82 -3.56 -4.09 -4.30
CA SER A 82 -4.66 -5.04 -4.43
C SER A 82 -6.03 -4.40 -4.14
N MET A 83 -6.10 -3.45 -3.20
CA MET A 83 -7.33 -2.71 -2.92
C MET A 83 -7.79 -1.94 -4.15
N ILE A 84 -6.88 -1.18 -4.77
CA ILE A 84 -7.17 -0.42 -5.99
C ILE A 84 -7.59 -1.36 -7.11
N SER A 85 -6.76 -2.33 -7.47
CA SER A 85 -7.02 -3.15 -8.66
C SER A 85 -8.23 -4.09 -8.50
N ARG A 86 -8.43 -4.70 -7.32
CA ARG A 86 -9.46 -5.76 -7.13
C ARG A 86 -10.81 -5.26 -6.64
N TRP A 87 -10.85 -4.11 -5.97
CA TRP A 87 -12.08 -3.64 -5.33
C TRP A 87 -12.57 -2.34 -5.95
N LEU A 88 -11.64 -1.41 -6.16
CA LEU A 88 -11.97 -0.10 -6.71
C LEU A 88 -12.03 -0.15 -8.24
N HIS A 89 -11.17 -0.93 -8.89
CA HIS A 89 -11.04 -1.04 -10.35
C HIS A 89 -10.78 0.31 -11.02
N ASP A 90 -10.01 1.19 -10.35
CA ASP A 90 -9.76 2.56 -10.81
C ASP A 90 -11.02 3.41 -11.05
N ASP A 91 -12.18 2.98 -10.55
CA ASP A 91 -13.44 3.70 -10.66
C ASP A 91 -13.46 4.88 -9.68
N ILE A 92 -13.21 6.08 -10.21
CA ILE A 92 -13.21 7.34 -9.48
C ILE A 92 -14.55 7.60 -8.77
N ASP A 93 -15.67 7.22 -9.36
CA ASP A 93 -16.98 7.44 -8.74
C ASP A 93 -17.19 6.48 -7.56
N LYS A 94 -16.68 5.25 -7.67
CA LYS A 94 -16.65 4.32 -6.52
C LYS A 94 -15.78 4.86 -5.40
N ILE A 95 -14.61 5.43 -5.70
CA ILE A 95 -13.72 6.06 -4.72
C ILE A 95 -14.41 7.25 -4.04
N LYS A 96 -15.07 8.13 -4.80
CA LYS A 96 -15.87 9.23 -4.25
C LYS A 96 -17.00 8.72 -3.34
N ARG A 97 -17.66 7.61 -3.71
CA ARG A 97 -18.68 6.97 -2.85
C ARG A 97 -18.10 6.46 -1.53
N VAL A 98 -16.88 5.89 -1.53
CA VAL A 98 -16.19 5.49 -0.31
C VAL A 98 -15.91 6.70 0.59
N LEU A 99 -15.36 7.78 0.03
CA LEU A 99 -15.12 9.01 0.81
C LEU A 99 -16.43 9.53 1.42
N ARG A 100 -17.48 9.64 0.61
CA ARG A 100 -18.80 10.08 1.06
C ARG A 100 -19.39 9.15 2.12
N TYR A 101 -19.15 7.83 2.05
CA TYR A 101 -19.59 6.89 3.06
C TYR A 101 -18.95 7.19 4.43
N PHE A 102 -17.67 7.51 4.46
CA PHE A 102 -16.95 7.81 5.70
C PHE A 102 -17.24 9.21 6.27
N THR A 103 -17.63 10.17 5.43
CA THR A 103 -17.87 11.56 5.87
C THR A 103 -19.35 11.91 6.06
N ARG A 104 -20.29 11.11 5.56
CA ARG A 104 -21.72 11.37 5.75
C ARG A 104 -22.15 11.09 7.18
N LYS A 105 -23.12 11.88 7.66
CA LYS A 105 -23.96 11.48 8.80
C LYS A 105 -25.07 10.57 8.27
N ASN A 106 -25.40 9.50 8.99
CA ASN A 106 -26.56 8.67 8.68
C ASN A 106 -27.72 9.10 9.59
N PRO A 107 -28.73 9.85 9.07
CA PRO A 107 -29.83 10.35 9.90
C PRO A 107 -30.75 9.21 10.39
N GLU A 108 -30.76 8.07 9.69
CA GLU A 108 -31.56 6.90 10.05
C GLU A 108 -31.01 6.13 11.26
N VAL A 109 -29.80 6.47 11.73
CA VAL A 109 -29.14 5.76 12.83
C VAL A 109 -28.70 6.76 13.89
N SER A 110 -29.35 6.71 15.05
CA SER A 110 -29.20 7.66 16.17
C SER A 110 -27.98 7.42 17.08
N TYR A 111 -26.96 6.71 16.59
CA TYR A 111 -25.80 6.17 17.33
C TYR A 111 -26.11 4.94 18.21
N HIS A 112 -25.43 3.83 17.93
CA HIS A 112 -25.22 2.76 18.91
C HIS A 112 -23.77 2.84 19.38
N LYS A 113 -23.53 2.89 20.71
CA LYS A 113 -22.18 2.69 21.24
C LYS A 113 -21.72 1.30 20.81
N ILE A 114 -20.76 1.24 19.88
CA ILE A 114 -19.97 0.02 19.69
C ILE A 114 -19.10 -0.07 20.94
N SER A 115 -19.30 -1.10 21.77
CA SER A 115 -18.36 -1.37 22.87
C SER A 115 -16.98 -1.52 22.24
N LYS A 116 -16.08 -0.59 22.55
CA LYS A 116 -14.67 -0.84 22.31
C LYS A 116 -14.32 -1.90 23.35
N ASP A 117 -14.20 -3.14 22.93
CA ASP A 117 -13.47 -4.10 23.73
C ASP A 117 -12.03 -3.60 23.73
N ASP A 118 -11.69 -2.87 24.81
CA ASP A 118 -10.36 -2.42 25.15
C ASP A 118 -9.49 -3.67 25.45
N ASN A 119 -9.03 -4.33 24.39
CA ASN A 119 -7.96 -5.30 24.43
C ASN A 119 -6.89 -4.89 23.42
N GLU A 120 -6.20 -3.79 23.74
CA GLU A 120 -4.90 -3.43 23.16
C GLU A 120 -3.77 -3.93 24.06
#